data_AF-A0A957Z7A7-F1
#
_entry.id   AF-A0A957Z7A7-F1
#
_cell.length_a   1.000
_cell.length_b   1.000
_cell.length_c   1.000
_cell.angle_alpha   90.00
_cell.angle_beta   90.00
_cell.angle_gamma   90.00
#
_symmetry.space_group_name_H-M   'P 1'
#
loop_
_entity.id
_entity.type
_entity.pdbx_description
1 polymer ?
#
loop_
_entity_poly.entity_id
_entity_poly.type
_entity_poly.pdbx_seq_one_letter_code
_entity_poly.pdbx_strand_id
1 'polypeptide(L)'
;AVKRKLEDEWIPAVQRLLTIERASLPILWDCDFLLGPKDAQGQDTYVLCEINVSSVAPYPDAAVPFVVDATLAGVRAARQRRGLTP
;
A
#
# COMPACT_ATOMS: atom_id res chain seq x y z
N ALA A 1 -9.66 0.24 13.40
CA ALA A 1 -8.42 -0.36 13.95
C ALA A 1 -7.57 -1.01 12.85
N VAL A 2 -8.16 -1.87 12.01
CA VAL A 2 -7.46 -2.60 10.94
C VAL A 2 -6.71 -1.70 9.96
N LYS A 3 -7.33 -0.61 9.47
CA LYS A 3 -6.67 0.33 8.54
C LYS A 3 -5.30 0.83 9.06
N ARG A 4 -5.22 1.19 10.35
CA ARG A 4 -3.94 1.64 10.95
C ARG A 4 -2.93 0.52 11.05
N LYS A 5 -3.36 -0.69 11.45
CA LYS A 5 -2.47 -1.87 11.43
C LYS A 5 -1.94 -2.16 10.04
N LEU A 6 -2.79 -2.03 9.03
CA LEU A 6 -2.39 -2.20 7.65
C LEU A 6 -1.31 -1.19 7.23
N GLU A 7 -1.55 0.09 7.45
CA GLU A 7 -0.69 1.19 6.99
C GLU A 7 0.61 1.32 7.79
N ASP A 8 0.55 1.12 9.10
CA ASP A 8 1.66 1.41 10.01
C ASP A 8 2.49 0.16 10.35
N GLU A 9 1.93 -1.04 10.22
CA GLU A 9 2.55 -2.29 10.68
C GLU A 9 2.78 -3.28 9.52
N TRP A 10 1.71 -3.73 8.86
CA TRP A 10 1.77 -4.85 7.92
C TRP A 10 2.40 -4.53 6.57
N ILE A 11 1.96 -3.45 5.89
CA ILE A 11 2.57 -3.04 4.62
C ILE A 11 4.06 -2.74 4.81
N PRO A 12 4.49 -1.95 5.82
CA PRO A 12 5.91 -1.74 6.08
C PRO A 12 6.69 -3.02 6.37
N ALA A 13 6.08 -4.00 7.04
CA ALA A 13 6.73 -5.29 7.30
C ALA A 13 6.97 -6.08 6.01
N VAL A 14 5.96 -6.19 5.14
CA VAL A 14 6.11 -6.88 3.85
C VAL A 14 7.11 -6.17 2.93
N GLN A 15 7.09 -4.83 2.88
CA GLN A 15 8.09 -4.06 2.16
C GLN A 15 9.52 -4.38 2.61
N ARG A 16 9.77 -4.47 3.93
CA ARG A 16 11.08 -4.85 4.46
C ARG A 16 11.45 -6.29 4.11
N LEU A 17 10.52 -7.23 4.28
CA LEU A 17 10.76 -8.66 4.01
C LEU A 17 11.09 -8.93 2.55
N LEU A 18 10.41 -8.23 1.64
CA LEU A 18 10.58 -8.41 0.20
C LEU A 18 11.57 -7.41 -0.43
N THR A 19 12.19 -6.54 0.37
CA THR A 19 13.10 -5.48 -0.09
C THR A 19 12.45 -4.59 -1.16
N ILE A 20 11.19 -4.20 -0.93
CA ILE A 20 10.44 -3.34 -1.84
C ILE A 20 10.45 -1.91 -1.30
N GLU A 21 11.14 -1.03 -2.01
CA GLU A 21 11.20 0.39 -1.70
C GLU A 21 9.84 1.06 -1.88
N ARG A 22 9.47 1.95 -0.94
CA ARG A 22 8.18 2.68 -0.98
C ARG A 22 8.00 3.48 -2.29
N ALA A 23 9.10 4.01 -2.83
CA ALA A 23 9.08 4.82 -4.04
C ALA A 23 8.94 4.00 -5.34
N SER A 24 9.09 2.68 -5.29
CA SER A 24 8.96 1.80 -6.47
C SER A 24 7.51 1.51 -6.85
N LEU A 25 6.54 2.11 -6.17
CA LEU A 25 5.21 1.52 -5.99
C LEU A 25 4.04 2.53 -6.10
N PRO A 26 3.78 3.16 -7.26
CA PRO A 26 2.46 3.71 -7.52
C PRO A 26 1.49 2.56 -7.83
N ILE A 27 1.27 1.69 -6.86
CA ILE A 27 0.48 0.46 -6.99
C ILE A 27 -0.43 0.31 -5.78
N LEU A 28 -1.54 -0.38 -5.97
CA LEU A 28 -2.56 -0.55 -4.96
C LEU A 28 -2.22 -1.76 -4.11
N TRP A 29 -2.32 -1.54 -2.80
CA TRP A 29 -2.20 -2.57 -1.79
C TRP A 29 -3.59 -2.88 -1.29
N ASP A 30 -3.98 -4.15 -1.37
CA ASP A 30 -5.14 -4.66 -0.68
C ASP A 30 -4.70 -5.70 0.34
N CYS A 31 -5.57 -5.94 1.31
CA CYS A 31 -5.40 -7.02 2.27
C CYS A 31 -6.75 -7.62 2.59
N ASP A 32 -6.77 -8.94 2.64
CA ASP A 32 -7.92 -9.71 3.04
C ASP A 32 -7.78 -10.14 4.50
N PHE A 33 -8.91 -10.03 5.20
CA PHE A 33 -9.01 -10.32 6.63
C PHE A 33 -10.14 -11.29 6.90
N LEU A 34 -9.90 -12.21 7.84
CA LEU A 34 -10.96 -12.96 8.48
C LEU A 34 -11.25 -12.38 9.86
N LEU A 35 -12.52 -12.36 10.24
CA LEU A 35 -12.94 -11.99 11.59
C LEU A 35 -12.45 -13.06 12.56
N GLY A 36 -11.63 -12.65 13.52
CA GLY A 36 -11.12 -13.51 14.57
C GLY A 36 -12.03 -13.55 15.81
N PRO A 37 -11.67 -14.35 16.82
CA PRO A 37 -12.34 -14.33 18.12
C PRO A 37 -12.26 -12.94 18.76
N LYS A 38 -13.28 -12.55 19.52
CA LYS A 38 -13.24 -11.28 20.27
C LYS A 38 -12.11 -11.30 21.30
N ASP A 39 -11.49 -10.14 21.53
CA ASP A 39 -10.49 -10.00 22.59
C ASP A 39 -11.12 -10.05 23.99
N ALA A 40 -10.29 -9.97 25.04
CA ALA A 40 -10.74 -10.00 26.43
C ALA A 40 -11.67 -8.82 26.81
N GLN A 41 -11.72 -7.77 25.99
CA GLN A 41 -12.59 -6.61 26.13
C GLN A 41 -13.84 -6.71 25.23
N GLY A 42 -14.01 -7.82 24.49
CA GLY A 42 -15.14 -8.06 23.59
C GLY A 42 -15.01 -7.37 22.23
N GLN A 43 -13.85 -6.78 21.90
CA GLN A 43 -13.64 -6.09 20.63
C GLN A 43 -13.32 -7.09 19.50
N ASP A 44 -13.71 -6.74 18.28
CA ASP A 44 -13.41 -7.55 17.11
C ASP A 44 -11.90 -7.60 16.85
N THR A 45 -11.40 -8.82 16.62
CA THR A 45 -10.03 -9.05 16.15
C THR A 45 -10.05 -9.49 14.70
N TYR A 46 -8.92 -9.36 14.03
CA TYR A 46 -8.79 -9.67 12.61
C TYR A 46 -7.51 -10.44 12.38
N VAL A 47 -7.61 -11.51 11.59
CA VAL A 47 -6.48 -12.29 11.14
C VAL A 47 -6.15 -11.82 9.73
N LEU A 48 -4.90 -11.39 9.51
CA LEU A 48 -4.38 -11.10 8.18
C LEU A 48 -4.24 -12.42 7.41
N CYS A 49 -4.85 -12.50 6.24
CA CYS A 49 -4.81 -13.70 5.40
C CYS A 49 -3.86 -13.53 4.23
N GLU A 50 -4.07 -12.47 3.46
CA GLU A 50 -3.32 -12.18 2.24
C GLU A 50 -3.07 -10.69 2.11
N ILE A 51 -1.94 -10.36 1.47
CA ILE A 51 -1.64 -9.01 0.97
C ILE A 51 -1.43 -9.14 -0.52
N ASN A 52 -2.28 -8.51 -1.35
CA ASN A 52 -1.99 -8.37 -2.77
C ASN A 52 -1.46 -6.98 -3.09
N VAL A 53 -0.67 -6.95 -4.16
CA VAL A 53 -0.14 -5.72 -4.70
C VAL A 53 -0.26 -5.73 -6.20
N SER A 54 -0.96 -4.74 -6.76
CA SER A 54 -1.25 -4.70 -8.19
C SER A 54 -1.32 -3.28 -8.75
N SER A 55 -1.00 -3.15 -10.04
CA SER A 55 -1.17 -1.92 -10.82
C SER A 55 -2.19 -2.11 -11.96
N VAL A 56 -2.96 -3.19 -11.91
CA VAL A 56 -3.81 -3.65 -13.00
C VAL A 56 -5.27 -3.44 -12.62
N ALA A 57 -6.05 -2.91 -13.56
CA ALA A 57 -7.49 -2.73 -13.38
C ALA A 57 -8.23 -4.09 -13.32
N PRO A 58 -9.40 -4.17 -12.66
CA PRO A 58 -10.14 -3.06 -12.05
C PRO A 58 -9.69 -2.74 -10.62
N TYR A 59 -9.74 -1.46 -10.28
CA TYR A 59 -9.57 -0.94 -8.92
C TYR A 59 -10.53 0.23 -8.67
N PRO A 60 -10.79 0.63 -7.42
CA PRO A 60 -11.76 1.69 -7.13
C PRO A 60 -11.43 3.00 -7.84
N ASP A 61 -12.42 3.67 -8.42
CA ASP A 61 -12.23 4.97 -9.09
C ASP A 61 -11.56 6.01 -8.18
N ALA A 62 -11.86 5.95 -6.89
CA ALA A 62 -11.26 6.81 -5.87
C ALA A 62 -9.73 6.65 -5.75
N ALA A 63 -9.16 5.53 -6.23
CA ALA A 63 -7.72 5.28 -6.21
C ALA A 63 -6.97 6.00 -7.33
N VAL A 64 -7.65 6.33 -8.44
CA VAL A 64 -7.04 6.93 -9.65
C VAL A 64 -6.24 8.20 -9.34
N PRO A 65 -6.78 9.20 -8.60
CA PRO A 65 -6.03 10.43 -8.32
C PRO A 65 -4.71 10.17 -7.57
N PHE A 66 -4.72 9.25 -6.60
CA PHE A 66 -3.53 8.92 -5.81
C PHE A 66 -2.44 8.25 -6.65
N VAL A 67 -2.84 7.34 -7.57
CA VAL A 67 -1.90 6.68 -8.49
C VAL A 67 -1.29 7.69 -9.45
N VAL A 68 -2.09 8.63 -9.97
CA VAL A 68 -1.60 9.72 -10.84
C VAL A 68 -0.59 10.60 -10.12
N ASP A 69 -0.90 11.04 -8.91
CA ASP A 69 -0.01 11.91 -8.12
C ASP A 69 1.33 11.23 -7.79
N ALA A 70 1.27 9.97 -7.35
CA ALA A 70 2.47 9.18 -7.06
C ALA A 70 3.34 8.96 -8.31
N THR A 71 2.70 8.66 -9.45
CA THR A 71 3.38 8.48 -10.73
C THR A 71 4.06 9.78 -11.18
N LEU A 72 3.36 10.91 -11.08
CA LEU A 72 3.91 12.23 -11.45
C LEU A 72 5.12 12.60 -10.59
N ALA A 73 5.05 12.36 -9.28
CA ALA A 73 6.17 12.58 -8.37
C ALA A 73 7.37 11.71 -8.75
N GLY A 74 7.15 10.42 -9.06
CA GLY A 74 8.18 9.50 -9.51
C GLY A 74 8.87 9.96 -10.81
N VAL A 75 8.09 10.40 -11.80
CA VAL A 75 8.62 10.92 -13.08
C VAL A 75 9.46 12.18 -12.87
N ARG A 76 9.00 13.12 -12.04
CA ARG A 76 9.75 14.35 -11.71
C ARG A 76 11.09 14.02 -11.04
N ALA A 77 11.08 13.14 -10.05
CA ALA A 77 12.29 12.73 -9.36
C ALA A 77 13.27 12.00 -10.31
N ALA A 78 12.76 11.17 -11.22
CA ALA A 78 13.58 10.50 -12.23
C ALA A 78 14.23 11.48 -13.22
N ARG A 79 13.50 12.51 -13.66
CA ARG A 79 14.05 13.57 -14.53
C ARG A 79 15.17 14.36 -13.85
N GLN A 80 14.95 14.76 -12.60
CA GLN A 80 15.97 15.44 -11.78
C GLN A 80 17.24 14.61 -11.64
N ARG A 81 17.12 13.30 -11.33
CA ARG A 81 18.28 12.39 -11.24
C ARG A 81 19.06 12.27 -12.55
N ARG A 82 18.39 12.42 -13.70
CA ARG A 82 19.00 12.31 -15.03
C ARG A 82 19.65 13.62 -15.51
N GLY A 83 19.63 14.70 -14.71
CA GLY A 83 20.13 16.01 -15.14
C GLY A 83 19.33 16.64 -16.29
N LEU A 84 18.15 16.08 -16.59
CA LEU A 84 17.23 16.60 -17.58
C LEU A 84 16.44 17.72 -16.88
N THR A 85 16.97 18.93 -16.96
CA THR A 85 16.24 20.15 -16.56
C THR A 85 15.11 20.38 -17.59
N PRO A 86 13.94 20.91 -17.19
CA PRO A 86 12.77 21.02 -18.08
C PRO A 86 13.04 21.74 -19.40
#